data_AF-A0A354WVT6-F1
#
_entry.id   AF-A0A354WVT6-F1
#
_cell.length_a   1.000
_cell.length_b   1.000
_cell.length_c   1.000
_cell.angle_alpha   90.00
_cell.angle_beta   90.00
_cell.angle_gamma   90.00
#
_symmetry.space_group_name_H-M   'P 1'
#
loop_
_entity.id
_entity.type
_entity.pdbx_description
1 polymer ?
#
loop_
_entity_poly.entity_id
_entity_poly.type
_entity_poly.pdbx_seq_one_letter_code
_entity_poly.pdbx_strand_id
1 'polypeptide(L)'
;MINEKNETEKTTVHEEPRRMSDEDVREYHGLTLNEQGEEERKEEPHESIHIEFVDIKTIPWWKKALYIAGIVAFLALVLAVAWFFVVWGALIFLAGAVVYLLKKYVF
;
A
#
# COMPACT_ATOMS: atom_id res chain seq x y z
N MET A 1 3.13 31.66 57.21
CA MET A 1 3.08 30.19 57.01
C MET A 1 1.94 29.92 56.07
N ILE A 2 2.26 29.53 54.84
CA ILE A 2 1.32 29.23 53.76
C ILE A 2 0.75 27.84 54.07
N ASN A 3 -0.56 27.73 54.31
CA ASN A 3 -1.21 26.43 54.46
C ASN A 3 -1.85 26.08 53.12
N GLU A 4 -1.27 25.06 52.49
CA GLU A 4 -1.47 24.59 51.14
C GLU A 4 -2.88 23.98 50.98
N LYS A 5 -3.64 24.51 50.01
CA LYS A 5 -4.93 23.95 49.60
C LYS A 5 -4.70 22.59 48.94
N ASN A 6 -4.84 21.52 49.69
CA ASN A 6 -4.99 20.17 49.14
C ASN A 6 -6.42 19.99 48.64
N GLU A 7 -6.72 20.54 47.46
CA GLU A 7 -7.82 20.09 46.62
C GLU A 7 -7.35 18.85 45.88
N THR A 8 -7.62 17.67 46.43
CA THR A 8 -7.59 16.42 45.67
C THR A 8 -8.95 15.77 45.84
N GLU A 9 -9.92 16.31 45.09
CA GLU A 9 -11.23 15.72 44.87
C GLU A 9 -11.01 14.34 44.25
N LYS A 10 -11.02 13.30 45.09
CA LYS A 10 -11.05 11.90 44.63
C LYS A 10 -12.43 11.67 44.04
N THR A 11 -12.59 11.98 42.75
CA THR A 11 -13.73 11.58 41.92
C THR A 11 -13.77 10.06 41.90
N THR A 12 -14.56 9.50 42.81
CA THR A 12 -14.90 8.07 42.82
C THR A 12 -15.88 7.86 41.67
N VAL A 13 -15.33 7.52 40.50
CA VAL A 13 -16.12 7.06 39.35
C VAL A 13 -16.73 5.72 39.74
N HIS A 14 -17.97 5.75 40.23
CA HIS A 14 -18.81 4.56 40.34
C HIS A 14 -19.28 4.19 38.93
N GLU A 15 -18.44 3.45 38.20
CA GLU A 15 -18.85 2.78 36.98
C GLU A 15 -19.64 1.52 37.40
N GLU A 16 -20.94 1.49 37.12
CA GLU A 16 -21.73 0.25 37.19
C GLU A 16 -21.04 -0.85 36.38
N PRO A 17 -21.11 -2.14 36.77
CA PRO A 17 -20.42 -3.22 36.07
C PRO A 17 -20.96 -3.37 34.64
N ARG A 18 -20.38 -2.62 33.70
CA ARG A 18 -20.58 -2.76 32.27
C ARG A 18 -19.62 -3.80 31.74
N ARG A 19 -20.11 -4.64 30.82
CA ARG A 19 -19.20 -5.41 29.97
C ARG A 19 -18.42 -4.41 29.12
N MET A 20 -17.09 -4.56 29.14
CA MET A 20 -16.18 -3.83 28.26
C MET A 20 -16.62 -4.02 26.80
N SER A 21 -16.63 -2.94 26.03
CA SER A 21 -17.03 -3.01 24.62
C SER A 21 -15.97 -3.74 23.80
N ASP A 22 -16.38 -4.41 22.71
CA ASP A 22 -15.44 -5.14 21.84
C ASP A 22 -14.41 -4.20 21.18
N GLU A 23 -14.71 -2.91 21.10
CA GLU A 23 -13.80 -1.85 20.64
C GLU A 23 -12.77 -1.50 21.71
N ASP A 24 -13.19 -1.32 22.97
CA ASP A 24 -12.27 -1.04 24.09
C ASP A 24 -11.32 -2.21 24.37
N VAL A 25 -11.77 -3.45 24.15
CA VAL A 25 -10.90 -4.64 24.28
C VAL A 25 -9.80 -4.65 23.22
N ARG A 26 -10.08 -4.12 22.02
CA ARG A 26 -9.09 -4.06 20.93
C ARG A 26 -8.05 -2.97 21.13
N GLU A 27 -8.40 -1.90 21.83
CA GLU A 27 -7.53 -0.75 22.10
C GLU A 27 -6.89 -0.82 23.50
N TYR A 28 -7.10 -1.92 24.23
CA TYR A 28 -6.50 -2.11 25.55
C TYR A 28 -4.98 -2.35 25.45
N HIS A 29 -4.23 -1.26 25.47
CA HIS A 29 -2.80 -1.26 25.69
C HIS A 29 -2.53 -1.39 27.19
N GLY A 30 -2.56 -2.63 27.70
CA GLY A 30 -2.36 -2.92 29.11
C GLY A 30 -1.11 -2.22 29.66
N LEU A 31 -1.32 -1.34 30.63
CA LEU A 31 -0.23 -0.68 31.36
C LEU A 31 0.27 -1.66 32.42
N THR A 32 1.53 -2.06 32.34
CA THR A 32 2.18 -2.77 33.44
C THR A 32 2.73 -1.73 34.39
N LEU A 33 2.22 -1.74 35.62
CA LEU A 33 2.72 -0.90 36.70
C LEU A 33 3.93 -1.60 37.35
N ASN A 34 4.92 -0.82 37.79
CA ASN A 34 6.01 -1.34 38.61
C ASN A 34 5.52 -1.68 40.03
N GLU A 35 6.40 -2.23 40.87
CA GLU A 35 6.08 -2.63 42.26
C GLU A 35 5.66 -1.45 43.16
N GLN A 36 5.86 -0.21 42.70
CA GLN A 36 5.51 1.03 43.39
C GLN A 36 4.22 1.66 42.84
N GLY A 37 3.57 1.03 41.86
CA GLY A 37 2.28 1.46 41.32
C GLY A 37 2.37 2.60 40.29
N GLU A 38 3.56 2.89 39.77
CA GLU A 38 3.75 3.89 38.71
C GLU A 38 3.79 3.23 37.32
N GLU A 39 3.30 3.95 36.32
CA GLU A 39 3.27 3.49 34.92
C GLU A 39 4.71 3.29 34.41
N GLU A 40 5.03 2.04 34.07
CA GLU A 40 6.33 1.69 33.54
C GLU A 40 6.40 2.15 32.07
N ARG A 41 6.68 3.44 31.84
CA ARG A 41 7.15 3.91 30.53
C ARG A 41 8.47 3.22 30.27
N LYS A 42 8.43 2.12 29.51
CA LYS A 42 9.63 1.49 28.96
C LYS A 42 10.33 2.50 28.07
N GLU A 43 11.27 3.24 28.66
CA GLU A 43 12.32 3.93 27.94
C GLU A 43 12.97 2.87 27.04
N GLU A 44 12.89 3.10 25.73
CA GLU A 44 13.48 2.23 24.72
C GLU A 44 15.02 2.27 24.85
N PRO A 45 15.68 1.11 24.86
CA PRO A 45 16.94 1.03 24.16
C PRO A 45 16.93 -0.19 23.23
N HIS A 46 17.11 0.13 21.95
CA HIS A 46 17.86 -0.66 20.98
C HIS A 46 17.27 -2.00 20.51
N GLU A 47 17.06 -2.02 19.18
CA GLU A 47 17.46 -3.12 18.31
C GLU A 47 16.70 -4.44 18.47
N SER A 48 15.37 -4.35 18.49
CA SER A 48 14.54 -5.44 17.98
C SER A 48 14.18 -5.12 16.54
N ILE A 49 14.45 -6.06 15.64
CA ILE A 49 14.09 -6.02 14.23
C ILE A 49 12.59 -5.73 14.16
N HIS A 50 12.24 -4.47 13.99
CA HIS A 50 10.92 -4.07 13.54
C HIS A 50 10.82 -4.60 12.12
N ILE A 51 10.23 -5.80 11.99
CA ILE A 51 9.49 -6.10 10.78
C ILE A 51 8.32 -5.12 10.85
N GLU A 52 8.58 -3.89 10.40
CA GLU A 52 7.55 -3.01 9.90
C GLU A 52 6.94 -3.85 8.79
N PHE A 53 5.87 -4.57 9.13
CA PHE A 53 4.90 -4.98 8.14
C PHE A 53 4.55 -3.67 7.49
N VAL A 54 5.21 -3.35 6.37
CA VAL A 54 4.82 -2.28 5.47
C VAL A 54 3.39 -2.61 5.20
N ASP A 55 2.52 -1.94 5.93
CA ASP A 55 1.13 -2.30 6.01
C ASP A 55 0.68 -2.27 4.56
N ILE A 56 0.29 -3.44 4.03
CA ILE A 56 -0.11 -3.57 2.62
C ILE A 56 -1.33 -2.65 2.35
N LYS A 57 -1.96 -2.14 3.42
CA LYS A 57 -2.95 -1.06 3.42
C LYS A 57 -2.41 0.33 3.09
N THR A 58 -1.11 0.60 3.19
CA THR A 58 -0.51 1.92 2.93
C THR A 58 -0.03 2.09 1.49
N ILE A 59 -0.29 1.14 0.58
CA ILE A 59 -0.12 1.41 -0.86
C ILE A 59 -1.21 2.41 -1.25
N PRO A 60 -0.88 3.69 -1.54
CA PRO A 60 -1.88 4.69 -1.87
C PRO A 60 -2.62 4.22 -3.12
N TRP A 61 -3.95 4.34 -3.12
CA TRP A 61 -4.81 3.91 -4.24
C TRP A 61 -4.33 4.48 -5.59
N TRP A 62 -3.69 5.64 -5.58
CA TRP A 62 -3.12 6.27 -6.76
C TRP A 62 -1.96 5.47 -7.39
N LYS A 63 -1.13 4.78 -6.58
CA LYS A 63 -0.08 3.87 -7.11
C LYS A 63 -0.70 2.68 -7.83
N LYS A 64 -1.84 2.15 -7.36
CA LYS A 64 -2.57 1.07 -8.04
C LYS A 64 -3.12 1.53 -9.39
N ALA A 65 -3.67 2.74 -9.46
CA ALA A 65 -4.16 3.34 -10.70
C ALA A 65 -3.03 3.58 -11.72
N LEU A 66 -1.88 4.10 -11.28
CA LEU A 66 -0.70 4.27 -12.13
C LEU A 66 -0.19 2.94 -12.69
N TYR A 67 -0.20 1.88 -11.88
CA TYR A 67 0.22 0.56 -12.33
C TYR A 67 -0.70 0.00 -13.42
N ILE A 68 -2.02 0.11 -13.22
CA ILE A 68 -3.01 -0.30 -14.22
C ILE A 68 -2.88 0.54 -15.49
N ALA A 69 -2.74 1.86 -15.36
CA ALA A 69 -2.54 2.75 -16.49
C ALA A 69 -1.27 2.41 -17.28
N GLY A 70 -0.18 2.10 -16.58
CA GLY A 70 1.08 1.65 -17.17
C GLY A 70 0.92 0.34 -17.94
N ILE A 71 0.22 -0.64 -17.39
CA ILE A 71 -0.07 -1.92 -18.07
C ILE A 71 -0.90 -1.69 -19.33
N VAL A 72 -1.95 -0.87 -19.27
CA VAL A 72 -2.80 -0.56 -20.42
C VAL A 72 -1.99 0.14 -21.52
N ALA A 73 -1.15 1.11 -21.16
CA ALA A 73 -0.27 1.79 -22.09
C ALA A 73 0.74 0.83 -22.74
N PHE A 74 1.31 -0.09 -21.95
CA PHE A 74 2.24 -1.11 -22.45
C PHE A 74 1.56 -2.07 -23.42
N LEU A 75 0.36 -2.57 -23.10
CA LEU A 75 -0.45 -3.40 -23.99
C LEU A 75 -0.77 -2.68 -25.31
N ALA A 76 -1.16 -1.41 -25.24
CA ALA A 76 -1.42 -0.60 -26.42
C ALA A 76 -0.16 -0.43 -27.28
N LEU A 77 1.01 -0.25 -26.67
CA LEU A 77 2.29 -0.17 -27.38
C LEU A 77 2.63 -1.48 -28.08
N VAL A 78 2.50 -2.62 -27.39
CA VAL A 78 2.74 -3.94 -27.98
C VAL A 78 1.81 -4.18 -29.17
N LEU A 79 0.53 -3.81 -29.04
CA LEU A 79 -0.44 -3.93 -30.11
C LEU A 79 -0.09 -3.02 -31.30
N ALA A 80 0.34 -1.78 -31.04
CA ALA A 80 0.76 -0.85 -32.08
C ALA A 80 1.99 -1.35 -32.85
N VAL A 81 2.97 -1.93 -32.13
CA VAL A 81 4.15 -2.56 -32.75
C VAL A 81 3.74 -3.77 -33.59
N ALA A 82 2.88 -4.65 -33.07
CA ALA A 82 2.37 -5.79 -33.84
C ALA A 82 1.63 -5.32 -35.10
N TRP A 83 0.78 -4.31 -34.98
CA TRP A 83 0.06 -3.71 -36.11
C TRP A 83 1.01 -3.14 -37.17
N PHE A 84 2.06 -2.44 -36.73
CA PHE A 84 3.09 -1.91 -37.61
C PHE A 84 3.73 -3.03 -38.45
N PHE A 85 4.13 -4.13 -37.83
CA PHE A 85 4.71 -5.27 -38.55
C PHE A 85 3.72 -5.92 -39.53
N VAL A 86 2.44 -6.01 -39.18
CA VAL A 86 1.42 -6.56 -40.09
C VAL A 86 1.26 -5.69 -41.32
N VAL A 87 1.08 -4.37 -41.14
CA VAL A 87 0.85 -3.44 -42.27
C VAL A 87 2.09 -3.35 -43.15
N TRP A 88 3.25 -3.09 -42.56
CA TRP A 88 4.49 -2.93 -43.32
C TRP A 88 4.96 -4.26 -43.93
N GLY A 89 4.82 -5.36 -43.19
CA GLY A 89 5.10 -6.70 -43.69
C GLY A 89 4.25 -7.05 -44.90
N ALA A 90 2.94 -6.76 -44.86
CA ALA A 90 2.05 -6.96 -46.00
C ALA A 90 2.43 -6.08 -47.20
N LEU A 91 2.82 -4.83 -46.97
CA LEU A 91 3.24 -3.89 -48.02
C LEU A 91 4.51 -4.37 -48.74
N ILE A 92 5.52 -4.78 -47.97
CA ILE A 92 6.77 -5.34 -48.50
C ILE A 92 6.49 -6.66 -49.22
N PHE A 93 5.64 -7.52 -48.66
CA PHE A 93 5.26 -8.78 -49.29
C PHE A 93 4.56 -8.57 -50.63
N LEU A 94 3.64 -7.60 -50.72
CA LEU A 94 2.94 -7.26 -51.96
C LEU A 94 3.93 -6.72 -53.01
N ALA A 95 4.82 -5.81 -52.62
CA ALA A 95 5.84 -5.28 -53.51
C ALA A 95 6.78 -6.40 -54.01
N GLY A 96 7.21 -7.29 -53.12
CA GLY A 96 8.02 -8.45 -53.46
C GLY A 96 7.31 -9.42 -54.40
N ALA A 97 6.02 -9.68 -54.16
CA ALA A 97 5.19 -10.51 -55.02
C ALA A 97 5.05 -9.92 -56.43
N VAL A 98 4.81 -8.60 -56.54
CA VAL A 98 4.75 -7.90 -57.83
C VAL A 98 6.08 -8.02 -58.56
N VAL A 99 7.21 -7.73 -57.90
CA VAL A 99 8.54 -7.87 -58.52
C VAL A 99 8.83 -9.31 -58.93
N TYR A 100 8.46 -10.30 -58.12
CA TYR A 100 8.61 -11.72 -58.44
C TYR A 100 7.81 -12.10 -59.68
N LEU A 101 6.56 -11.64 -59.79
CA LEU A 101 5.71 -11.90 -60.95
C LEU A 101 6.27 -11.22 -62.20
N LEU A 102 6.71 -9.96 -62.13
CA LEU A 102 7.37 -9.31 -63.26
C LEU A 102 8.62 -10.07 -63.71
N LYS A 103 9.47 -10.50 -62.77
CA LYS A 103 10.66 -11.30 -63.08
C LYS A 103 10.31 -12.65 -63.71
N LYS A 104 9.17 -13.24 -63.36
CA LYS A 104 8.77 -14.57 -63.84
C LYS A 104 8.06 -14.54 -65.20
N TYR A 105 7.34 -13.47 -65.50
CA TYR A 105 6.46 -13.40 -66.67
C TYR A 105 6.90 -12.39 -67.75
N VAL A 106 7.76 -11.42 -67.42
CA VAL A 106 8.23 -10.38 -68.35
C VAL A 106 9.70 -10.54 -68.71
N PHE A 107 10.53 -10.90 -67.73
CA PHE A 107 11.96 -11.23 -67.93
C PHE A 107 12.16 -12.74 -67.99
#